data_AF-A0A973FR49-F1
#
_entry.id   AF-A0A973FR49-F1
#
_cell.length_a   1.000
_cell.length_b   1.000
_cell.length_c   1.000
_cell.angle_alpha   90.00
_cell.angle_beta   90.00
_cell.angle_gamma   90.00
#
_symmetry.space_group_name_H-M   'P 1'
#
loop_
_entity.id
_entity.type
_entity.pdbx_description
1 polymer ?
#
loop_
_entity_poly.entity_id
_entity_poly.type
_entity_poly.pdbx_seq_one_letter_code
_entity_poly.pdbx_strand_id
1 'polypeptide(L)'
;MSWMHTAHADALAWLLEPDPANPAIRWFALRDLLGRPADDPEVQAAQAAIMASGPVPPILAAQQPEGYWQKPGGGYGKYRGTAWQIILLGELGAAPGDARVQRGCTYLLAHSQASNGGFSYNQRPAPSGVVHCLNGNLLTALIRLGW
;
A
#
# COMPACT_ATOMS: atom_id res chain seq x y z
N MET A 1 -8.91 -24.27 -12.30
CA MET A 1 -9.15 -22.89 -12.78
C MET A 1 -9.15 -22.88 -14.31
N SER A 2 -10.28 -22.52 -14.95
CA SER A 2 -10.45 -22.62 -16.41
C SER A 2 -9.44 -21.77 -17.21
N TRP A 3 -9.11 -20.57 -16.72
CA TRP A 3 -8.21 -19.62 -17.38
C TRP A 3 -6.76 -20.10 -17.51
N MET A 4 -6.30 -21.03 -16.65
CA MET A 4 -4.92 -21.54 -16.71
C MET A 4 -4.67 -22.38 -17.98
N HIS A 5 -5.72 -22.92 -18.61
CA HIS A 5 -5.60 -23.62 -19.90
C HIS A 5 -5.40 -22.64 -21.07
N THR A 6 -5.75 -21.37 -20.89
CA THR A 6 -5.59 -20.31 -21.89
C THR A 6 -4.39 -19.40 -21.62
N ALA A 7 -3.83 -19.44 -20.40
CA ALA A 7 -2.64 -18.68 -20.06
C ALA A 7 -1.38 -19.40 -20.53
N HIS A 8 -0.43 -18.66 -21.10
CA HIS A 8 0.89 -19.21 -21.40
C HIS A 8 1.60 -19.58 -20.09
N ALA A 9 2.05 -20.83 -19.97
CA ALA A 9 2.77 -21.33 -18.80
C ALA A 9 3.98 -20.44 -18.44
N ASP A 10 4.64 -19.88 -19.46
CA ASP A 10 5.78 -18.98 -19.33
C ASP A 10 5.42 -17.67 -18.61
N ALA A 11 4.21 -17.14 -18.82
CA ALA A 11 3.78 -15.89 -18.18
C ALA A 11 3.54 -16.08 -16.68
N LEU A 12 2.95 -17.21 -16.27
CA LEU A 12 2.77 -17.52 -14.85
C LEU A 12 4.11 -17.82 -14.17
N ALA A 13 4.99 -18.58 -14.84
CA ALA A 13 6.33 -18.83 -14.33
C ALA A 13 7.12 -17.52 -14.09
N TRP A 14 7.02 -16.58 -15.04
CA TRP A 14 7.61 -15.24 -14.92
C TRP A 14 7.02 -14.44 -13.75
N LEU A 15 5.69 -14.38 -13.61
CA LEU A 15 5.05 -13.68 -12.47
C LEU A 15 5.43 -14.26 -11.11
N LEU A 16 5.75 -15.55 -11.05
CA LEU A 16 6.15 -16.22 -9.83
C LEU A 16 7.65 -16.15 -9.57
N GLU A 17 8.48 -15.61 -10.47
CA GLU A 17 9.93 -15.55 -10.24
C GLU A 17 10.28 -14.63 -9.06
N PRO A 18 11.33 -14.93 -8.28
CA PRO A 18 11.84 -13.97 -7.31
C PRO A 18 12.44 -12.75 -8.02
N ASP A 19 11.81 -11.58 -7.85
CA ASP A 19 12.33 -10.29 -8.32
C ASP A 19 12.57 -9.35 -7.12
N PRO A 20 13.83 -9.15 -6.69
CA PRO A 20 14.15 -8.25 -5.59
C PRO A 20 13.78 -6.78 -5.84
N ALA A 21 13.64 -6.36 -7.11
CA ALA A 21 13.24 -5.00 -7.46
C ALA A 21 11.71 -4.81 -7.34
N ASN A 22 10.92 -5.86 -7.66
CA ASN A 22 9.45 -5.83 -7.61
C ASN A 22 8.84 -7.04 -6.87
N PRO A 23 9.18 -7.27 -5.59
CA PRO A 23 8.77 -8.48 -4.84
C PRO A 23 7.25 -8.62 -4.70
N ALA A 24 6.51 -7.52 -4.80
CA ALA A 24 5.05 -7.51 -4.72
C ALA A 24 4.36 -8.32 -5.83
N ILE A 25 4.97 -8.40 -7.02
CA ILE A 25 4.40 -9.11 -8.18
C ILE A 25 4.17 -10.59 -7.83
N ARG A 26 5.20 -11.26 -7.31
CA ARG A 26 5.12 -12.66 -6.90
C ARG A 26 4.07 -12.87 -5.81
N TRP A 27 4.00 -11.98 -4.83
CA TRP A 27 3.02 -12.07 -3.75
C TRP A 27 1.58 -11.97 -4.26
N PHE A 28 1.28 -10.98 -5.11
CA PHE A 28 -0.04 -10.83 -5.72
C PHE A 28 -0.38 -12.01 -6.64
N ALA A 29 0.58 -12.54 -7.40
CA ALA A 29 0.36 -13.70 -8.25
C ALA A 29 0.00 -14.96 -7.43
N LEU A 30 0.72 -15.22 -6.32
CA LEU A 30 0.42 -16.34 -5.43
C LEU A 30 -0.97 -16.20 -4.78
N ARG A 31 -1.32 -15.01 -4.32
CA ARG A 31 -2.58 -14.77 -3.59
C ARG A 31 -3.79 -14.64 -4.52
N ASP A 32 -3.71 -13.77 -5.52
CA ASP A 32 -4.88 -13.35 -6.31
C ASP A 32 -5.10 -14.21 -7.55
N LEU A 33 -4.02 -14.67 -8.20
CA LEU A 33 -4.14 -15.54 -9.37
C LEU A 33 -4.23 -17.00 -8.96
N LEU A 34 -3.34 -17.45 -8.07
CA LEU A 34 -3.31 -18.84 -7.63
C LEU A 34 -4.24 -19.14 -6.44
N GLY A 35 -4.81 -18.12 -5.80
CA GLY A 35 -5.76 -18.30 -4.70
C GLY A 35 -5.15 -18.94 -3.46
N ARG A 36 -3.82 -18.83 -3.27
CA ARG A 36 -3.16 -19.45 -2.12
C ARG A 36 -3.53 -18.75 -0.82
N PRO A 37 -3.74 -19.49 0.26
CA PRO A 37 -4.15 -18.91 1.54
C PRO A 37 -3.01 -18.10 2.16
N ALA A 38 -3.34 -17.19 3.07
CA ALA A 38 -2.37 -16.28 3.70
C ALA A 38 -1.35 -16.99 4.61
N ASP A 39 -1.65 -18.21 5.05
CA ASP A 39 -0.75 -19.07 5.83
C ASP A 39 0.12 -19.99 4.97
N ASP A 40 0.00 -19.94 3.63
CA ASP A 40 0.92 -20.62 2.72
C ASP A 40 2.35 -20.07 2.91
N PRO A 41 3.35 -20.93 3.17
CA PRO A 41 4.74 -20.51 3.38
C PRO A 41 5.32 -19.66 2.24
N GLU A 42 4.94 -19.91 0.98
CA GLU A 42 5.40 -19.12 -0.15
C GLU A 42 4.75 -17.73 -0.19
N VAL A 43 3.49 -17.61 0.23
CA VAL A 43 2.80 -16.32 0.38
C VAL A 43 3.45 -15.50 1.49
N GLN A 44 3.74 -16.12 2.64
CA GLN A 44 4.43 -15.46 3.75
C GLN A 44 5.85 -15.04 3.38
N ALA A 45 6.61 -15.90 2.69
CA ALA A 45 7.95 -15.58 2.22
C ALA A 45 7.94 -14.43 1.21
N ALA A 46 6.97 -14.42 0.27
CA ALA A 46 6.83 -13.33 -0.70
C ALA A 46 6.44 -12.00 -0.01
N GLN A 47 5.57 -12.03 1.00
CA GLN A 47 5.25 -10.83 1.78
C GLN A 47 6.44 -10.32 2.59
N ALA A 48 7.23 -11.22 3.18
CA ALA A 48 8.46 -10.84 3.88
C ALA A 48 9.47 -10.18 2.92
N ALA A 49 9.56 -10.66 1.68
CA ALA A 49 10.42 -10.06 0.65
C ALA A 49 10.00 -8.62 0.31
N ILE A 50 8.69 -8.31 0.27
CA ILE A 50 8.18 -6.93 0.11
C ILE A 50 8.75 -6.01 1.18
N MET A 51 8.84 -6.48 2.42
CA MET A 51 9.33 -5.68 3.54
C MET A 51 10.86 -5.55 3.59
N ALA A 52 11.58 -6.40 2.85
CA ALA A 52 13.04 -6.49 2.87
C ALA A 52 13.71 -5.84 1.65
N SER A 53 13.05 -5.83 0.47
CA SER A 53 13.63 -5.32 -0.77
C SER A 53 12.63 -4.51 -1.60
N GLY A 54 13.11 -3.95 -2.71
CA GLY A 54 12.29 -3.15 -3.61
C GLY A 54 11.87 -1.78 -3.02
N PRO A 55 10.68 -1.27 -3.37
CA PRO A 55 10.29 0.11 -3.07
C PRO A 55 9.76 0.35 -1.65
N VAL A 56 9.26 -0.66 -0.94
CA VAL A 56 8.66 -0.47 0.40
C VAL A 56 9.70 -0.07 1.45
N PRO A 57 10.88 -0.71 1.58
CA PRO A 57 11.88 -0.31 2.57
C PRO A 57 12.30 1.18 2.49
N PRO A 58 12.66 1.75 1.31
CA PRO A 58 13.02 3.17 1.25
C PRO A 58 11.83 4.11 1.51
N ILE A 59 10.60 3.73 1.15
CA ILE A 59 9.40 4.50 1.52
C ILE A 59 9.29 4.57 3.05
N LEU A 60 9.34 3.42 3.73
CA LEU A 60 9.22 3.36 5.19
C LEU A 60 10.40 4.03 5.90
N ALA A 61 11.61 3.97 5.34
CA ALA A 61 12.78 4.65 5.88
C ALA A 61 12.69 6.19 5.79
N ALA A 62 11.93 6.71 4.82
CA ALA A 62 11.70 8.15 4.67
C ALA A 62 10.60 8.71 5.61
N GLN A 63 9.93 7.85 6.37
CA GLN A 63 8.88 8.25 7.32
C GLN A 63 9.51 9.02 8.49
N GLN A 64 8.88 10.12 8.89
CA GLN A 64 9.26 10.83 10.12
C GLN A 64 8.79 10.06 11.37
N PRO A 65 9.44 10.25 12.54
CA PRO A 65 9.07 9.55 13.77
C PRO A 65 7.59 9.66 14.13
N GLU A 66 6.97 10.80 13.84
CA GLU A 66 5.54 11.09 14.07
C GLU A 66 4.60 10.36 13.10
N GLY A 67 5.11 9.75 12.03
CA GLY A 67 4.35 8.93 11.10
C GLY A 67 4.03 9.58 9.74
N TYR A 68 4.42 10.83 9.53
CA TYR A 68 4.17 11.54 8.27
C TYR A 68 5.34 11.43 7.27
N TRP A 69 5.06 11.77 6.02
CA TRP A 69 6.06 11.97 4.98
C TRP A 69 6.02 13.39 4.43
N GLN A 70 7.17 13.86 3.96
CA GLN A 70 7.42 15.20 3.39
C GLN A 70 7.23 16.38 4.36
N LYS A 71 6.05 16.54 4.98
CA LYS A 71 5.75 17.62 5.92
C LYS A 71 4.51 17.27 6.78
N PRO A 72 4.38 17.86 7.97
CA PRO A 72 3.20 17.66 8.82
C PRO A 72 1.93 18.31 8.24
N GLY A 73 0.78 18.07 8.90
CA GLY A 73 -0.55 18.52 8.47
C GLY A 73 -1.29 17.53 7.56
N GLY A 74 -2.18 18.05 6.70
CA GLY A 74 -3.13 17.29 5.87
C GLY A 74 -2.55 16.27 4.88
N GLY A 75 -1.24 16.08 4.82
CA GLY A 75 -0.61 14.91 4.21
C GLY A 75 -0.59 14.88 2.68
N TYR A 76 -1.27 15.80 1.99
CA TYR A 76 -1.25 15.84 0.54
C TYR A 76 0.00 16.56 0.00
N GLY A 77 0.76 15.81 -0.80
CA GLY A 77 1.86 16.27 -1.63
C GLY A 77 2.09 15.20 -2.68
N LYS A 78 1.92 15.54 -3.97
CA LYS A 78 1.86 14.54 -5.03
C LYS A 78 3.11 13.65 -5.03
N TYR A 79 2.92 12.34 -4.94
CA TYR A 79 3.94 11.28 -4.88
C TYR A 79 4.88 11.28 -3.66
N ARG A 80 4.84 12.29 -2.77
CA ARG A 80 5.80 12.42 -1.65
C ARG A 80 5.14 12.56 -0.28
N GLY A 81 3.97 13.19 -0.21
CA GLY A 81 3.25 13.39 1.05
C GLY A 81 2.60 12.10 1.56
N THR A 82 2.26 12.10 2.85
CA THR A 82 1.65 10.97 3.57
C THR A 82 0.54 10.28 2.78
N ALA A 83 -0.41 11.03 2.20
CA ALA A 83 -1.52 10.42 1.46
C ALA A 83 -1.04 9.53 0.30
N TRP A 84 -0.02 9.98 -0.45
CA TRP A 84 0.53 9.19 -1.55
C TRP A 84 1.40 8.02 -1.07
N GLN A 85 2.14 8.18 0.03
CA GLN A 85 2.92 7.07 0.58
C GLN A 85 2.02 5.95 1.11
N ILE A 86 0.90 6.29 1.76
CA ILE A 86 -0.09 5.29 2.18
C ILE A 86 -0.70 4.56 0.98
N ILE A 87 -1.06 5.29 -0.08
CA ILE A 87 -1.55 4.67 -1.33
C ILE A 87 -0.50 3.70 -1.89
N LEU A 88 0.75 4.15 -2.03
CA LEU A 88 1.83 3.32 -2.56
C LEU A 88 2.09 2.08 -1.70
N LEU A 89 2.11 2.20 -0.38
CA LEU A 89 2.27 1.06 0.53
C LEU A 89 1.15 0.03 0.36
N GLY A 90 -0.09 0.48 0.19
CA GLY A 90 -1.23 -0.38 -0.07
C GLY A 90 -1.19 -1.06 -1.45
N GLU A 91 -0.73 -0.34 -2.49
CA GLU A 91 -0.52 -0.91 -3.84
C GLU A 91 0.66 -1.89 -3.89
N LEU A 92 1.68 -1.69 -3.06
CA LEU A 92 2.87 -2.53 -3.01
C LEU A 92 2.73 -3.74 -2.07
N GLY A 93 1.60 -3.90 -1.39
CA GLY A 93 1.35 -5.04 -0.51
C GLY A 93 2.16 -5.00 0.79
N ALA A 94 2.49 -3.81 1.30
CA ALA A 94 3.19 -3.67 2.58
C ALA A 94 2.43 -4.38 3.71
N ALA A 95 3.17 -5.01 4.63
CA ALA A 95 2.58 -5.80 5.69
C ALA A 95 1.76 -4.93 6.67
N PRO A 96 0.45 -5.20 6.87
CA PRO A 96 -0.42 -4.43 7.76
C PRO A 96 0.05 -4.35 9.22
N GLY A 97 0.78 -5.38 9.68
CA GLY A 97 1.30 -5.48 11.04
C GLY A 97 2.57 -4.66 11.31
N ASP A 98 3.20 -4.07 10.28
CA ASP A 98 4.42 -3.28 10.49
C ASP A 98 4.09 -1.98 11.22
N ALA A 99 4.79 -1.71 12.33
CA ALA A 99 4.53 -0.54 13.16
C ALA A 99 4.67 0.80 12.41
N ARG A 100 5.51 0.89 11.37
CA ARG A 100 5.64 2.10 10.53
C ARG A 100 4.41 2.30 9.65
N VAL A 101 3.88 1.22 9.09
CA VAL A 101 2.63 1.23 8.31
C VAL A 101 1.47 1.69 9.20
N GLN A 102 1.35 1.11 10.40
CA GLN A 102 0.31 1.49 11.37
C GLN A 102 0.42 2.95 11.80
N ARG A 103 1.63 3.44 12.10
CA ARG A 103 1.86 4.86 12.42
C ARG A 103 1.46 5.78 11.27
N GLY A 104 1.78 5.42 10.03
CA GLY A 104 1.42 6.22 8.86
C GLY A 104 -0.09 6.32 8.65
N CYS A 105 -0.80 5.19 8.75
CA CYS A 105 -2.27 5.16 8.64
C CYS A 105 -2.93 5.96 9.77
N THR A 106 -2.45 5.79 11.00
CA THR A 106 -2.93 6.55 12.16
C THR A 106 -2.73 8.05 11.95
N TYR A 107 -1.55 8.46 11.48
CA TYR A 107 -1.26 9.86 11.19
C TYR A 107 -2.22 10.42 10.13
N LEU A 108 -2.42 9.70 9.01
CA LEU A 108 -3.33 10.09 7.95
C LEU A 108 -4.76 10.33 8.48
N LEU A 109 -5.30 9.36 9.24
CA LEU A 109 -6.64 9.43 9.79
C LEU A 109 -6.83 10.62 10.73
N ALA A 110 -5.80 10.92 11.54
CA ALA A 110 -5.84 12.03 12.49
C ALA A 110 -5.71 13.43 11.85
N HIS A 111 -5.06 13.55 10.69
CA HIS A 111 -4.64 14.86 10.17
C HIS A 111 -5.23 15.24 8.80
N SER A 112 -5.79 14.30 8.05
CA SER A 112 -6.22 14.54 6.66
C SER A 112 -7.74 14.61 6.46
N GLN A 113 -8.55 14.26 7.46
CA GLN A 113 -10.01 14.26 7.34
C GLN A 113 -10.62 15.64 7.59
N ALA A 114 -11.52 16.05 6.69
CA ALA A 114 -12.34 17.24 6.86
C ALA A 114 -13.56 16.96 7.76
N SER A 115 -14.30 18.00 8.13
CA SER A 115 -15.48 17.89 9.01
C SER A 115 -16.63 17.03 8.45
N ASN A 116 -16.63 16.74 7.15
CA ASN A 116 -17.57 15.81 6.52
C ASN A 116 -17.05 14.35 6.46
N GLY A 117 -15.93 14.05 7.12
CA GLY A 117 -15.30 12.73 7.17
C GLY A 117 -14.45 12.36 5.95
N GLY A 118 -14.49 13.16 4.87
CA GLY A 118 -13.69 12.90 3.68
C GLY A 118 -12.22 13.31 3.84
N PHE A 119 -11.31 12.58 3.19
CA PHE A 119 -9.91 12.98 3.08
C PHE A 119 -9.78 14.18 2.15
N SER A 120 -9.15 15.24 2.65
CA SER A 120 -8.95 16.51 1.97
C SER A 120 -7.53 16.62 1.43
N TYR A 121 -7.35 17.19 0.23
CA TYR A 121 -6.00 17.54 -0.27
C TYR A 121 -5.44 18.83 0.34
N ASN A 122 -6.25 19.57 1.10
CA ASN A 122 -5.83 20.82 1.71
C ASN A 122 -4.91 20.56 2.91
N GLN A 123 -3.96 21.48 3.15
CA GLN A 123 -3.07 21.40 4.32
C GLN A 123 -3.84 21.49 5.64
N ARG A 124 -4.88 22.32 5.67
CA ARG A 124 -5.91 22.33 6.71
C ARG A 124 -7.14 21.66 6.10
N PRO A 125 -7.54 20.46 6.55
CA PRO A 125 -8.64 19.73 5.94
C PRO A 125 -9.93 20.56 5.93
N ALA A 126 -10.53 20.68 4.74
CA ALA A 126 -11.81 21.36 4.56
C ALA A 126 -12.66 20.58 3.53
N PRO A 127 -14.00 20.61 3.65
CA PRO A 127 -14.89 19.90 2.72
C PRO A 127 -14.66 20.27 1.25
N SER A 128 -14.27 21.51 0.95
CA SER A 128 -13.95 21.98 -0.40
C SER A 128 -12.73 21.30 -1.04
N GLY A 129 -11.86 20.67 -0.23
CA GLY A 129 -10.71 19.91 -0.68
C GLY A 129 -10.95 18.40 -0.79
N VAL A 130 -12.18 17.93 -0.54
CA VAL A 130 -12.53 16.52 -0.64
C VAL A 130 -12.88 16.18 -2.08
N VAL A 131 -12.11 15.28 -2.68
CA VAL A 131 -12.34 14.77 -4.03
C VAL A 131 -12.51 13.25 -4.02
N HIS A 132 -13.47 12.73 -4.77
CA HIS A 132 -13.85 11.32 -4.72
C HIS A 132 -12.70 10.37 -5.10
N CYS A 133 -11.89 10.75 -6.09
CA CYS A 133 -10.75 9.94 -6.53
C CYS A 133 -9.71 9.72 -5.42
N LEU A 134 -9.34 10.79 -4.69
CA LEU A 134 -8.42 10.68 -3.55
C LEU A 134 -9.00 9.77 -2.46
N ASN A 135 -10.28 9.92 -2.17
CA ASN A 135 -10.96 9.14 -1.14
C ASN A 135 -11.02 7.66 -1.51
N GLY A 136 -11.36 7.32 -2.76
CA GLY A 136 -11.35 5.94 -3.23
C GLY A 136 -9.97 5.29 -3.09
N ASN A 137 -8.91 6.00 -3.48
CA ASN A 137 -7.54 5.52 -3.36
C ASN A 137 -7.14 5.27 -1.91
N LEU A 138 -7.42 6.23 -1.01
CA LEU A 138 -7.05 6.11 0.40
C LEU A 138 -7.86 5.05 1.13
N LEU A 139 -9.15 4.91 0.85
CA LEU A 139 -9.99 3.85 1.42
C LEU A 139 -9.49 2.47 0.98
N THR A 140 -9.17 2.30 -0.31
CA THR A 140 -8.62 1.05 -0.83
C THR A 140 -7.29 0.71 -0.15
N ALA A 141 -6.41 1.71 -0.02
CA ALA A 141 -5.12 1.53 0.64
C ALA A 141 -5.29 1.16 2.13
N LEU A 142 -6.16 1.86 2.86
CA LEU A 142 -6.44 1.58 4.27
C LEU A 142 -6.95 0.15 4.49
N ILE A 143 -7.90 -0.32 3.67
CA ILE A 143 -8.41 -1.70 3.71
C ILE A 143 -7.27 -2.71 3.50
N ARG A 144 -6.43 -2.49 2.49
CA ARG A 144 -5.27 -3.36 2.21
C ARG A 144 -4.24 -3.35 3.34
N LEU A 145 -4.16 -2.25 4.08
CA LEU A 145 -3.27 -2.06 5.23
C LEU A 145 -3.94 -2.38 6.58
N GLY A 146 -5.11 -3.02 6.57
CA GLY A 146 -5.76 -3.58 7.76
C GLY A 146 -6.64 -2.61 8.57
N TRP A 147 -7.17 -1.56 7.94
CA TRP A 147 -8.07 -0.56 8.54
C TRP A 147 -9.49 -0.61 7.97
#